data_AF-A0A1F4E555-F1
#
_entry.id   AF-A0A1F4E555-F1
#
_cell.length_a   1.000
_cell.length_b   1.000
_cell.length_c   1.000
_cell.angle_alpha   90.00
_cell.angle_beta   90.00
_cell.angle_gamma   90.00
#
_symmetry.space_group_name_H-M   'P 1'
#
loop_
_entity.id
_entity.type
_entity.pdbx_description
1 polymer ?
#
loop_
_entity_poly.entity_id
_entity_poly.type
_entity_poly.pdbx_seq_one_letter_code
_entity_poly.pdbx_strand_id
1 'polypeptide(L)'
;MNITHKFALVWAYVMAALFSVGALTAAAQNYPAKPIRVVVPFPAGGTSDILARLIGAKLTESWGQQIIVDSRPGANGNIGAELVARTPPDMIAKINSEVARILNLPDVKDRLASQGTTPLTNSPQEMGKWLAAEKDRWAKLIKDTGFRLDQ
;
A
#
# COMPACT_ATOMS: atom_id res chain seq x y z
N MET A 1 24.59 2.09 68.12
CA MET A 1 24.90 1.00 67.17
C MET A 1 23.69 0.82 66.23
N ASN A 2 23.86 1.23 64.97
CA ASN A 2 23.23 0.71 63.74
C ASN A 2 21.79 1.11 63.34
N ILE A 3 21.53 2.41 63.18
CA ILE A 3 20.35 2.93 62.45
C ILE A 3 20.64 3.02 60.92
N THR A 4 21.91 3.08 60.54
CA THR A 4 22.36 3.24 59.13
C THR A 4 22.18 1.98 58.26
N HIS A 5 22.04 0.80 58.87
CA HIS A 5 21.94 -0.48 58.12
C HIS A 5 20.50 -0.85 57.74
N LYS A 6 19.50 -0.36 58.48
CA LYS A 6 18.08 -0.68 58.22
C LYS A 6 17.52 0.11 57.02
N PHE A 7 18.06 1.30 56.74
CA PHE A 7 17.64 2.10 55.59
C PHE A 7 18.17 1.57 54.24
N ALA A 8 19.36 0.98 54.21
CA ALA A 8 19.93 0.40 53.00
C ALA A 8 19.14 -0.83 52.50
N LEU A 9 18.58 -1.63 53.42
CA LEU A 9 17.81 -2.83 53.09
C LEU A 9 16.40 -2.52 52.56
N VAL A 10 15.76 -1.44 53.04
CA VAL A 10 14.44 -1.01 52.54
C VAL A 10 14.56 -0.46 51.11
N TRP A 11 15.63 0.29 50.81
CA TRP A 11 15.89 0.79 49.45
C TRP A 11 16.27 -0.32 48.47
N ALA A 12 16.98 -1.37 48.91
CA ALA A 12 17.28 -2.53 48.08
C ALA A 12 16.01 -3.32 47.69
N TYR A 13 15.03 -3.44 48.59
CA TYR A 13 13.76 -4.12 48.30
C TYR A 13 12.83 -3.30 47.39
N VAL A 14 12.79 -1.97 47.54
CA VAL A 14 12.00 -1.09 46.65
C VAL A 14 12.57 -1.07 45.23
N MET A 15 13.89 -1.13 45.07
CA MET A 15 14.54 -1.22 43.74
C MET A 15 14.42 -2.62 43.11
N ALA A 16 14.41 -3.70 43.89
CA ALA A 16 14.19 -5.06 43.39
C ALA A 16 12.71 -5.32 42.99
N ALA A 17 11.75 -4.66 43.65
CA ALA A 17 10.34 -4.73 43.29
C ALA A 17 10.02 -3.94 42.01
N LEU A 18 10.77 -2.87 41.71
CA LEU A 18 10.61 -2.08 40.47
C LEU A 18 11.18 -2.76 39.22
N PHE A 19 12.05 -3.77 39.36
CA PHE A 19 12.60 -4.51 38.22
C PHE A 19 11.76 -5.72 37.79
N SER A 20 10.75 -6.11 38.58
CA SER A 20 10.05 -7.39 38.40
C SER A 20 8.69 -7.30 37.71
N VAL A 21 8.22 -6.10 37.34
CA VAL A 21 6.89 -5.89 36.73
C VAL A 21 6.95 -5.56 35.22
N GLY A 22 8.14 -5.43 34.63
CA GLY A 22 8.30 -5.04 33.22
C GLY A 22 8.19 -6.16 32.18
N ALA A 23 8.06 -7.43 32.59
CA ALA A 23 8.31 -8.57 31.71
C ALA A 23 7.06 -9.41 31.36
N LEU A 24 5.91 -8.79 31.12
CA LEU A 24 4.75 -9.46 30.50
C LEU A 24 3.94 -8.50 29.62
N THR A 25 4.59 -7.90 28.63
CA THR A 25 3.89 -7.52 27.40
C THR A 25 4.70 -8.01 26.22
N ALA A 26 4.46 -9.26 25.82
CA ALA A 26 4.53 -9.62 24.41
C ALA A 26 3.37 -8.89 23.70
N ALA A 27 3.45 -7.56 23.68
CA ALA A 27 2.57 -6.74 22.87
C ALA A 27 2.89 -7.13 21.43
N ALA A 28 1.86 -7.43 20.65
CA ALA A 28 1.98 -7.47 19.21
C ALA A 28 2.76 -6.20 18.79
N GLN A 29 3.95 -6.37 18.22
CA GLN A 29 4.72 -5.22 17.75
C GLN A 29 3.81 -4.43 16.82
N ASN A 30 3.64 -3.13 17.11
CA ASN A 30 2.87 -2.25 16.23
C ASN A 30 3.47 -2.37 14.83
N TYR A 31 2.68 -2.96 13.93
CA TYR A 31 3.08 -3.12 12.55
C TYR A 31 2.76 -1.84 11.79
N PRO A 32 3.67 -1.36 10.94
CA PRO A 32 5.04 -1.84 10.73
C PRO A 32 6.02 -1.26 11.76
N ALA A 33 7.02 -2.04 12.17
CA ALA A 33 8.02 -1.57 13.14
C ALA A 33 9.05 -0.57 12.53
N LYS A 34 9.08 -0.46 11.20
CA LYS A 34 9.99 0.42 10.44
C LYS A 34 9.24 0.99 9.24
N PRO A 35 9.68 2.15 8.71
CA PRO A 35 9.16 2.68 7.45
C PRO A 35 9.21 1.64 6.34
N ILE A 36 8.11 1.51 5.59
CA ILE A 36 8.02 0.58 4.46
C ILE A 36 8.39 1.32 3.19
N ARG A 37 9.25 0.71 2.37
CA ARG A 37 9.53 1.17 1.02
C ARG A 37 8.65 0.42 0.02
N VAL A 38 7.79 1.15 -0.67
CA VAL A 38 6.99 0.65 -1.79
C VAL A 38 7.74 0.93 -3.08
N VAL A 39 8.11 -0.14 -3.79
CA VAL A 39 8.80 -0.04 -5.08
C VAL A 39 7.78 0.03 -6.20
N VAL A 40 7.85 1.07 -7.03
CA VAL A 40 7.03 1.21 -8.24
C VAL A 40 7.92 0.92 -9.45
N PRO A 41 7.70 -0.16 -10.23
CA PRO A 41 8.59 -0.55 -11.33
C PRO A 41 8.45 0.32 -12.59
N PHE A 42 7.82 1.49 -12.48
CA PHE A 42 7.48 2.40 -13.57
C PHE A 42 8.08 3.80 -13.30
N PRO A 43 8.18 4.67 -14.33
CA PRO A 43 8.68 6.04 -14.16
C PRO A 43 7.90 6.83 -13.10
N ALA A 44 8.61 7.71 -12.40
CA ALA A 44 8.00 8.65 -11.47
C ALA A 44 7.03 9.59 -12.19
N GLY A 45 5.92 9.95 -11.53
CA GLY A 45 4.87 10.79 -12.11
C GLY A 45 3.92 10.09 -13.08
N GLY A 46 4.14 8.82 -13.42
CA GLY A 46 3.16 8.00 -14.13
C GLY A 46 1.97 7.61 -13.25
N THR A 47 0.88 7.12 -13.86
CA THR A 47 -0.35 6.74 -13.15
C THR A 47 -0.08 5.79 -11.98
N SER A 48 0.77 4.77 -12.19
CA SER A 48 1.14 3.81 -11.14
C SER A 48 1.84 4.47 -9.94
N ASP A 49 2.68 5.49 -10.18
CA ASP A 49 3.39 6.22 -9.14
C ASP A 49 2.44 7.14 -8.36
N ILE A 50 1.54 7.83 -9.05
CA ILE A 50 0.52 8.68 -8.44
C ILE A 50 -0.41 7.86 -7.53
N LEU A 51 -0.87 6.70 -8.01
CA LEU A 51 -1.70 5.79 -7.23
C LEU A 51 -0.95 5.25 -6.01
N ALA A 52 0.31 4.83 -6.19
CA ALA A 52 1.13 4.35 -5.08
C ALA A 52 1.34 5.43 -4.01
N ARG A 53 1.52 6.70 -4.38
CA ARG A 53 1.65 7.82 -3.44
C ARG A 53 0.34 8.11 -2.71
N LEU A 54 -0.79 8.07 -3.41
CA LEU A 54 -2.10 8.25 -2.79
C LEU A 54 -2.37 7.18 -1.73
N ILE A 55 -2.13 5.91 -2.09
CA ILE A 55 -2.31 4.77 -1.20
C ILE A 55 -1.29 4.85 -0.04
N GLY A 56 -0.02 5.16 -0.34
CA GLY A 56 1.04 5.29 0.66
C GLY A 56 0.76 6.36 1.71
N ALA A 57 0.14 7.48 1.32
CA ALA A 57 -0.30 8.52 2.27
C ALA A 57 -1.36 7.96 3.23
N LYS A 58 -2.38 7.27 2.72
CA LYS A 58 -3.43 6.64 3.56
C LYS A 58 -2.90 5.54 4.46
N LEU A 59 -1.95 4.74 3.98
CA LEU A 59 -1.26 3.73 4.79
C LEU A 59 -0.43 4.39 5.90
N THR A 60 0.23 5.51 5.61
CA THR A 60 0.97 6.28 6.61
C THR A 60 0.04 6.80 7.70
N GLU A 61 -1.13 7.34 7.32
CA GLU A 61 -2.17 7.76 8.27
C GLU A 61 -2.67 6.58 9.13
N SER A 62 -2.92 5.41 8.54
CA SER A 62 -3.47 4.26 9.28
C SER A 62 -2.47 3.57 10.18
N TRP A 63 -1.19 3.53 9.78
CA TRP A 63 -0.15 2.78 10.48
C TRP A 63 0.77 3.65 11.34
N GLY A 64 0.67 4.98 11.23
CA GLY A 64 1.55 5.92 11.94
C GLY A 64 3.02 5.82 11.53
N GLN A 65 3.30 5.19 10.40
CA GLN A 65 4.65 4.89 9.91
C GLN A 65 4.76 5.31 8.46
N GLN A 66 5.89 5.95 8.12
CA GLN A 66 6.08 6.50 6.79
C GLN A 66 6.13 5.40 5.73
N ILE A 67 5.33 5.57 4.68
CA ILE A 67 5.46 4.82 3.43
C ILE A 67 6.28 5.62 2.44
N ILE A 68 7.42 5.07 2.02
CA ILE A 68 8.32 5.69 1.07
C ILE A 68 8.08 5.07 -0.29
N VAL A 69 7.62 5.87 -1.26
CA VAL A 69 7.43 5.42 -2.65
C VAL A 69 8.73 5.65 -3.44
N ASP A 70 9.36 4.56 -3.86
CA ASP A 70 10.62 4.52 -4.62
C ASP A 70 10.37 4.01 -6.05
N SER A 71 10.46 4.92 -7.03
CA SER A 71 10.25 4.59 -8.44
C SER A 71 11.52 3.96 -9.03
N ARG A 72 11.42 2.69 -9.46
CA ARG A 72 12.53 1.88 -9.99
C ARG A 72 12.22 1.38 -11.41
N PRO A 73 12.18 2.26 -12.41
CA PRO A 73 11.98 1.86 -13.80
C PRO A 73 13.18 1.09 -14.35
N GLY A 74 12.94 0.27 -15.38
CA GLY A 74 13.98 -0.39 -16.17
C GLY A 74 13.76 -1.90 -16.33
N ALA A 75 14.40 -2.47 -17.34
CA ALA A 75 14.33 -3.89 -17.69
C ALA A 75 12.89 -4.46 -17.69
N ASN A 76 11.93 -3.73 -18.26
CA ASN A 76 10.50 -4.07 -18.27
C ASN A 76 9.90 -4.38 -16.88
N GLY A 77 10.42 -3.73 -15.83
CA GLY A 77 9.97 -3.89 -14.45
C GLY A 77 10.73 -4.94 -13.64
N ASN A 78 11.65 -5.69 -14.26
CA ASN A 78 12.43 -6.72 -13.57
C ASN A 78 13.33 -6.15 -12.45
N ILE A 79 13.83 -4.91 -12.59
CA ILE A 79 14.61 -4.25 -11.54
C ILE A 79 13.77 -4.08 -10.27
N GLY A 80 12.54 -3.59 -10.42
CA GLY A 80 11.62 -3.44 -9.29
C GLY A 80 11.22 -4.78 -8.69
N ALA A 81 10.97 -5.78 -9.54
CA ALA A 81 10.62 -7.13 -9.11
C ALA A 81 11.74 -7.79 -8.28
N GLU A 82 12.99 -7.70 -8.73
CA GLU A 82 14.14 -8.26 -8.02
C GLU A 82 14.31 -7.64 -6.62
N LEU A 83 14.10 -6.32 -6.50
CA LEU A 83 14.20 -5.61 -5.21
C LEU A 83 13.18 -6.09 -4.17
N VAL A 84 12.03 -6.63 -4.60
CA VAL A 84 10.94 -7.07 -3.72
C VAL A 84 10.76 -8.59 -3.71
N ALA A 85 11.56 -9.35 -4.47
CA ALA A 85 11.41 -10.80 -4.67
C ALA A 85 11.47 -11.59 -3.37
N ARG A 86 12.16 -11.06 -2.34
CA ARG A 86 12.35 -11.70 -1.04
C ARG A 86 11.44 -11.14 0.06
N THR A 87 10.43 -10.36 -0.30
CA THR A 87 9.46 -9.85 0.68
C THR A 87 8.72 -11.03 1.33
N PRO A 88 8.66 -11.09 2.67
CA PRO A 88 7.94 -12.15 3.36
C PRO A 88 6.45 -12.23 2.93
N PRO A 89 5.90 -13.43 2.70
CA PRO A 89 4.51 -13.59 2.24
C PRO A 89 3.46 -12.96 3.17
N ASP A 90 3.69 -12.99 4.48
CA ASP A 90 2.83 -12.37 5.49
C ASP A 90 2.80 -10.85 5.36
N MET A 91 3.93 -10.23 5.01
CA MET A 91 4.02 -8.81 4.72
C MET A 91 3.25 -8.44 3.46
N ILE A 92 3.37 -9.24 2.40
CA ILE A 92 2.62 -9.05 1.15
C ILE A 92 1.11 -9.13 1.44
N ALA A 93 0.67 -10.14 2.21
CA ALA A 93 -0.73 -10.33 2.55
C ALA A 93 -1.30 -9.14 3.36
N LYS A 94 -0.55 -8.64 4.35
CA LYS A 94 -0.95 -7.46 5.15
C LYS A 94 -1.08 -6.20 4.30
N ILE A 95 -0.10 -5.93 3.45
CA ILE A 95 -0.13 -4.78 2.54
C ILE A 95 -1.33 -4.91 1.58
N ASN A 96 -1.52 -6.09 0.99
CA ASN A 96 -2.64 -6.32 0.06
C ASN A 96 -4.00 -6.08 0.72
N SER A 97 -4.20 -6.60 1.93
CA SER A 97 -5.42 -6.39 2.71
C SER A 97 -5.69 -4.91 2.98
N GLU A 98 -4.68 -4.15 3.40
CA GLU A 98 -4.85 -2.73 3.70
C GLU A 98 -5.04 -1.88 2.45
N VAL A 99 -4.36 -2.22 1.34
CA VAL A 99 -4.60 -1.58 0.04
C VAL A 99 -6.04 -1.81 -0.40
N ALA A 100 -6.55 -3.05 -0.29
CA ALA A 100 -7.94 -3.36 -0.62
C ALA A 100 -8.94 -2.58 0.24
N ARG A 101 -8.66 -2.41 1.54
CA ARG A 101 -9.46 -1.59 2.44
C ARG A 101 -9.44 -0.11 2.01
N ILE A 102 -8.26 0.44 1.73
CA ILE A 102 -8.08 1.85 1.32
C ILE A 102 -8.81 2.15 0.02
N LEU A 103 -8.73 1.26 -0.97
CA LEU A 103 -9.45 1.40 -2.23
C LEU A 103 -10.97 1.36 -2.07
N ASN A 104 -11.47 0.89 -0.93
CA ASN A 104 -12.89 0.90 -0.62
C ASN A 104 -13.38 2.13 0.14
N LEU A 105 -12.48 3.01 0.59
CA LEU A 105 -12.84 4.26 1.27
C LEU A 105 -13.57 5.21 0.30
N PRO A 106 -14.64 5.89 0.76
CA PRO A 106 -15.41 6.81 -0.09
C PRO A 106 -14.56 7.92 -0.73
N ASP A 107 -13.72 8.59 0.07
CA ASP A 107 -12.86 9.68 -0.40
C ASP A 107 -11.82 9.23 -1.42
N VAL A 108 -11.32 7.99 -1.28
CA VAL A 108 -10.38 7.39 -2.25
C VAL A 108 -11.11 7.04 -3.54
N LYS A 109 -12.31 6.44 -3.46
CA LYS A 109 -13.13 6.13 -4.65
C LYS A 109 -13.51 7.38 -5.43
N ASP A 110 -13.93 8.43 -4.75
CA ASP A 110 -14.28 9.72 -5.36
C ASP A 110 -13.07 10.33 -6.05
N ARG A 111 -11.89 10.26 -5.40
CA ARG A 111 -10.64 10.78 -5.97
C ARG A 111 -10.19 9.97 -7.18
N LEU A 112 -10.36 8.65 -7.20
CA LEU A 112 -10.04 7.82 -8.36
C LEU A 112 -11.01 8.06 -9.52
N ALA A 113 -12.31 8.20 -9.23
CA ALA A 113 -13.31 8.58 -10.23
C ALA A 113 -13.02 9.95 -10.85
N SER A 114 -12.56 10.92 -10.05
CA SER A 114 -12.17 12.25 -10.53
C SER A 114 -10.94 12.25 -11.45
N GLN A 115 -10.10 11.21 -11.41
CA GLN A 115 -8.91 11.05 -12.28
C GLN A 115 -9.23 10.38 -13.62
N GLY A 116 -10.51 10.30 -14.01
CA GLY A 116 -10.92 9.71 -15.29
C GLY A 116 -10.71 8.19 -15.36
N THR A 117 -10.40 7.55 -14.23
CA THR A 117 -10.28 6.10 -14.10
C THR A 117 -11.55 5.59 -13.44
N THR A 118 -12.57 5.25 -14.23
CA THR A 118 -13.65 4.41 -13.72
C THR A 118 -13.11 2.99 -13.61
N PRO A 119 -13.11 2.35 -12.42
CA PRO A 119 -12.82 0.93 -12.33
C PRO A 119 -13.84 0.22 -13.24
N LEU A 120 -13.37 -0.49 -14.26
CA LEU A 120 -14.21 -1.38 -15.05
C LEU A 120 -14.64 -2.52 -14.12
N THR A 121 -15.83 -2.39 -13.53
CA THR A 121 -16.44 -3.41 -12.66
C THR A 121 -17.36 -4.36 -13.41
N ASN A 122 -17.40 -4.27 -14.74
CA ASN A 122 -18.23 -5.13 -15.56
C ASN A 122 -17.64 -6.54 -15.67
N SER A 123 -18.51 -7.55 -15.61
CA SER A 123 -18.18 -8.96 -15.77
C SER A 123 -17.55 -9.25 -17.15
N PRO A 124 -16.82 -10.37 -17.33
CA PRO A 124 -16.27 -10.77 -18.64
C PRO A 124 -17.34 -10.83 -19.76
N GLN A 125 -18.58 -11.20 -19.42
CA GLN A 125 -19.70 -11.24 -20.36
C GLN A 125 -20.15 -9.84 -20.80
N GLU A 126 -20.18 -8.89 -19.86
CA GLU A 126 -20.50 -7.49 -20.16
C GLU A 126 -19.37 -6.82 -20.95
N MET A 127 -18.11 -7.17 -20.68
CA MET A 127 -16.97 -6.73 -21.49
C MET A 127 -17.08 -7.24 -22.94
N GLY A 128 -17.44 -8.51 -23.13
CA GLY A 128 -17.65 -9.08 -24.47
C GLY A 128 -18.75 -8.37 -25.26
N LYS A 129 -19.87 -8.02 -24.59
CA LYS A 129 -20.96 -7.24 -25.21
C LYS A 129 -20.52 -5.82 -25.57
N TRP A 130 -19.77 -5.16 -24.68
CA TRP A 130 -19.27 -3.81 -24.92
C TRP A 130 -18.28 -3.76 -26.09
N LEU A 131 -17.32 -4.67 -26.16
CA LEU A 131 -16.36 -4.76 -27.27
C LEU A 131 -17.05 -4.99 -28.63
N ALA A 132 -18.08 -5.85 -28.66
CA ALA A 132 -18.86 -6.08 -29.87
C ALA A 132 -19.57 -4.79 -30.33
N ALA A 133 -20.26 -4.11 -29.40
CA ALA A 133 -20.94 -2.85 -29.68
C ALA A 133 -19.99 -1.74 -30.12
N GLU A 134 -18.79 -1.70 -29.54
CA GLU A 134 -17.78 -0.71 -29.87
C GLU A 134 -17.19 -0.97 -31.25
N LYS A 135 -16.92 -2.23 -31.60
CA LYS A 135 -16.52 -2.62 -32.96
C LYS A 135 -17.53 -2.14 -34.00
N ASP A 136 -18.81 -2.32 -33.75
CA ASP A 136 -19.87 -1.92 -34.67
C ASP A 136 -19.99 -0.40 -34.78
N ARG A 137 -19.84 0.33 -33.65
CA ARG A 137 -19.82 1.79 -33.62
C ARG A 137 -18.68 2.35 -34.47
N TRP A 138 -17.45 1.86 -34.28
CA TRP A 138 -16.28 2.31 -35.04
C TRP A 138 -16.34 1.87 -36.50
N ALA A 139 -16.85 0.66 -36.79
CA ALA A 139 -17.06 0.21 -38.17
C ALA A 139 -18.06 1.10 -38.93
N LYS A 140 -19.13 1.54 -38.25
CA LYS A 140 -20.07 2.51 -38.79
C LYS A 140 -19.41 3.87 -39.01
N LEU A 141 -18.64 4.36 -38.05
CA LEU A 141 -17.95 5.65 -38.18
C LEU A 141 -16.96 5.66 -39.35
N ILE A 142 -16.17 4.59 -39.53
CA ILE A 142 -15.22 4.47 -40.65
C ILE A 142 -15.96 4.48 -41.99
N LYS A 143 -17.09 3.78 -42.10
CA LYS A 143 -17.93 3.78 -43.31
C LYS A 143 -18.55 5.15 -43.58
N ASP A 144 -19.08 5.80 -42.55
CA ASP A 144 -19.82 7.06 -42.68
C ASP A 144 -18.88 8.24 -42.97
N THR A 145 -17.66 8.23 -42.43
CA THR A 145 -16.68 9.33 -42.57
C THR A 145 -15.69 9.14 -43.72
N GLY A 146 -15.62 7.94 -44.30
CA GLY A 146 -14.66 7.60 -45.35
C GLY A 146 -13.20 7.59 -44.88
N PHE A 147 -12.97 7.56 -43.56
CA PHE A 147 -11.64 7.54 -42.96
C PHE A 147 -10.83 6.35 -43.49
N ARG A 148 -9.64 6.63 -44.00
CA ARG A 148 -8.63 5.64 -44.40
C ARG A 148 -7.38 5.87 -43.56
N LEU A 149 -6.76 4.77 -43.13
CA LEU A 149 -5.41 4.83 -42.56
C LEU A 149 -4.44 4.88 -43.74
N ASP A 150 -3.92 6.06 -44.01
CA ASP A 150 -2.82 6.26 -44.94
C ASP A 150 -1.60 5.54 -44.33
N GLN A 151 -0.96 4.64 -45.09
CA GLN A 151 0.35 4.09 -44.75
C GLN A 151 1.45 4.86 -45.49
#